data_AF-A0A524AFN7-F1
#
_entry.id   AF-A0A524AFN7-F1
#
_cell.length_a   1.000
_cell.length_b   1.000
_cell.length_c   1.000
_cell.angle_alpha   90.00
_cell.angle_beta   90.00
_cell.angle_gamma   90.00
#
_symmetry.space_group_name_H-M   'P 1'
#
loop_
_entity.id
_entity.type
_entity.pdbx_description
1 polymer ?
#
loop_
_entity_poly.entity_id
_entity_poly.type
_entity_poly.pdbx_seq_one_letter_code
_entity_poly.pdbx_strand_id
1 'polypeptide(L)'
;MTNIEQLADQYGLFLCVECGKCVAVCPMGEIYTHVSYEISPRGIIERILLDPEIPEDDCLWFCLTCNLCTSFCPAGVRFRDFVEVARQWMIKTGITQFGSFCDSCGTYLYPRHTLEYMKQILGENTEELLRLCPRCRRYKIGGKVKTLLPGGQKVSTQQVQMGGDQ
;
A
#
# COMPACT_ATOMS: atom_id res chain seq x y z
N MET A 1 -15.63 1.74 17.64
CA MET A 1 -14.20 2.09 17.48
C MET A 1 -13.49 0.83 17.02
N THR A 2 -12.87 0.84 15.84
CA THR A 2 -12.12 -0.29 15.30
C THR A 2 -10.73 -0.29 15.93
N ASN A 3 -10.31 -1.40 16.53
CA ASN A 3 -8.95 -1.65 16.99
C ASN A 3 -8.30 -2.76 16.14
N ILE A 4 -6.98 -2.94 16.26
CA ILE A 4 -6.24 -3.92 15.45
C ILE A 4 -6.72 -5.35 15.71
N GLU A 5 -7.17 -5.65 16.93
CA GLU A 5 -7.73 -6.93 17.34
C GLU A 5 -8.99 -7.30 16.55
N GLN A 6 -9.94 -6.36 16.41
CA GLN A 6 -11.14 -6.56 15.58
C GLN A 6 -10.78 -6.80 14.11
N LEU A 7 -9.75 -6.12 13.59
CA LEU A 7 -9.26 -6.38 12.24
C LEU A 7 -8.64 -7.78 12.14
N ALA A 8 -7.87 -8.20 13.15
CA ALA A 8 -7.26 -9.52 13.19
C ALA A 8 -8.31 -10.64 13.15
N ASP A 9 -9.39 -10.49 13.92
CA ASP A 9 -10.53 -11.40 13.88
C ASP A 9 -11.23 -11.37 12.51
N GLN A 10 -11.60 -10.17 12.04
CA GLN A 10 -12.33 -9.99 10.78
C GLN A 10 -11.60 -10.62 9.58
N TYR A 11 -10.28 -10.56 9.55
CA TYR A 11 -9.46 -11.09 8.45
C TYR A 11 -8.87 -12.48 8.72
N GLY A 12 -9.27 -13.11 9.84
CA GLY A 12 -8.97 -14.51 10.14
C GLY A 12 -7.50 -14.76 10.49
N LEU A 13 -6.82 -13.82 11.15
CA LEU A 13 -5.42 -13.97 11.54
C LEU A 13 -5.22 -15.18 12.47
N PHE A 14 -6.19 -15.46 13.34
CA PHE A 14 -6.19 -16.63 14.24
C PHE A 14 -6.28 -17.98 13.52
N LEU A 15 -6.58 -18.00 12.21
CA LEU A 15 -6.54 -19.23 11.39
C LEU A 15 -5.10 -19.63 11.04
N CYS A 16 -4.10 -18.79 11.34
CA CYS A 16 -2.71 -19.09 11.06
C CYS A 16 -2.26 -20.35 11.81
N VAL A 17 -1.91 -21.40 11.06
CA VAL A 17 -1.34 -22.66 11.56
C VAL A 17 0.20 -22.69 11.44
N GLU A 18 0.82 -21.52 11.35
CA GLU A 18 2.28 -21.34 11.31
C GLU A 18 3.06 -22.08 10.20
N CYS A 19 2.40 -22.51 9.13
CA CYS A 19 3.02 -23.32 8.07
C CYS A 19 4.12 -22.60 7.25
N GLY A 20 4.31 -21.29 7.41
CA GLY A 20 5.38 -20.52 6.75
C GLY A 20 5.23 -20.25 5.25
N LYS A 21 4.19 -20.80 4.58
CA LYS A 21 4.02 -20.65 3.12
C LYS A 21 3.91 -19.19 2.67
N CYS A 22 3.28 -18.34 3.47
CA CYS A 22 3.17 -16.90 3.20
C CYS A 22 4.54 -16.19 3.21
N VAL A 23 5.51 -16.67 4.00
CA VAL A 23 6.89 -16.14 4.01
C VAL A 23 7.62 -16.57 2.75
N ALA A 24 7.51 -17.85 2.37
CA ALA A 24 8.19 -18.41 1.20
C ALA A 24 7.79 -17.77 -0.13
N VAL A 25 6.53 -17.32 -0.27
CA VAL A 25 6.03 -16.66 -1.49
C VAL A 25 6.16 -15.14 -1.45
N CYS A 26 6.69 -14.56 -0.38
CA CYS A 26 6.72 -13.12 -0.21
C CYS A 26 7.91 -12.51 -0.98
N PRO A 27 7.68 -11.57 -1.92
CA PRO A 27 8.77 -10.99 -2.72
C PRO A 27 9.60 -9.94 -1.96
N MET A 28 9.25 -9.63 -0.71
CA MET A 28 9.92 -8.56 0.04
C MET A 28 11.42 -8.81 0.18
N GLY A 29 11.85 -10.06 0.37
CA GLY A 29 13.27 -10.41 0.49
C GLY A 29 14.08 -10.18 -0.79
N GLU A 30 13.43 -10.08 -1.95
CA GLU A 30 14.09 -9.73 -3.23
C GLU A 30 14.10 -8.22 -3.48
N ILE A 31 13.19 -7.47 -2.84
CA ILE A 31 12.94 -6.05 -3.11
C ILE A 31 13.61 -5.16 -2.07
N TYR A 32 13.63 -5.58 -0.80
CA TYR A 32 14.19 -4.80 0.30
C TYR A 32 15.42 -5.48 0.89
N THR A 33 16.42 -4.68 1.26
CA THR A 33 17.71 -5.17 1.77
C THR A 33 17.65 -5.64 3.23
N HIS A 34 16.65 -5.20 4.00
CA HIS A 34 16.54 -5.45 5.44
C HIS A 34 15.26 -6.20 5.80
N VAL A 35 14.98 -7.30 5.10
CA VAL A 35 13.84 -8.16 5.44
C VAL A 35 14.24 -9.21 6.46
N SER A 36 13.61 -9.12 7.63
CA SER A 36 13.70 -10.11 8.69
C SER A 36 12.38 -10.86 8.85
N TYR A 37 12.37 -11.85 9.74
CA TYR A 37 11.18 -12.63 10.03
C TYR A 37 10.03 -11.75 10.58
N GLU A 38 10.36 -10.79 11.44
CA GLU A 38 9.44 -9.92 12.17
C GLU A 38 8.59 -9.04 11.24
N ILE A 39 9.11 -8.71 10.05
CA ILE A 39 8.38 -7.94 9.03
C ILE A 39 7.79 -8.83 7.92
N SER A 40 7.97 -10.16 8.01
CA SER A 40 7.34 -11.11 7.10
C SER A 40 5.84 -11.24 7.39
N PRO A 41 5.01 -11.73 6.44
CA PRO A 41 3.58 -11.92 6.69
C PRO A 41 3.28 -12.77 7.93
N ARG A 42 4.04 -13.85 8.15
CA ARG A 42 3.85 -14.71 9.34
C ARG A 42 4.29 -14.02 10.62
N GLY A 43 5.46 -13.37 10.62
CA GLY A 43 5.97 -12.68 11.81
C GLY A 43 5.05 -11.53 12.25
N ILE A 44 4.47 -10.81 11.29
CA ILE A 44 3.46 -9.78 11.58
C ILE A 44 2.20 -10.40 12.18
N ILE A 45 1.71 -11.52 11.63
CA ILE A 45 0.53 -12.22 12.20
C ILE A 45 0.82 -12.65 13.64
N GLU A 46 1.95 -13.32 13.87
CA GLU A 46 2.37 -13.76 15.21
C GLU A 46 2.43 -12.59 16.19
N ARG A 47 3.11 -11.51 15.80
CA ARG A 47 3.22 -10.30 16.63
C ARG A 47 1.85 -9.73 17.00
N ILE A 48 0.93 -9.60 16.05
CA ILE A 48 -0.39 -9.01 16.28
C ILE A 48 -1.28 -9.90 17.14
N LEU A 49 -1.13 -11.23 17.05
CA LEU A 49 -1.84 -12.17 17.91
C LEU A 49 -1.28 -12.22 19.34
N LEU A 50 0.02 -11.95 19.51
CA LEU A 50 0.66 -11.87 20.83
C LEU A 50 0.41 -10.53 21.53
N ASP A 51 0.44 -9.44 20.77
CA ASP A 51 0.30 -8.07 21.27
C ASP A 51 -0.54 -7.23 20.29
N PRO A 52 -1.87 -7.19 20.47
CA PRO A 52 -2.80 -6.53 19.58
C PRO A 52 -2.86 -5.00 19.82
N GLU A 53 -1.70 -4.36 19.83
CA GLU A 53 -1.57 -2.90 19.81
C GLU A 53 -1.28 -2.39 18.38
N ILE A 54 -1.53 -1.10 18.15
CA ILE A 54 -1.17 -0.49 16.86
C ILE A 54 0.35 -0.55 16.71
N PRO A 55 0.88 -1.16 15.64
CA PRO A 55 2.31 -1.05 15.41
C PRO A 55 2.67 0.42 15.14
N GLU A 56 3.44 1.04 16.04
CA GLU A 56 3.96 2.40 15.83
C GLU A 56 5.16 2.42 14.87
N ASP A 57 5.66 1.24 14.49
CA ASP A 57 6.75 1.07 13.53
C ASP A 57 6.25 0.88 12.08
N ASP A 58 7.20 0.64 11.18
CA ASP A 58 6.97 0.50 9.74
C ASP A 58 6.69 -0.95 9.31
N CYS A 59 6.48 -1.90 10.24
CA CYS A 59 6.39 -3.33 9.89
C CYS A 59 5.27 -3.61 8.87
N LEU A 60 4.09 -3.02 9.09
CA LEU A 60 2.96 -3.14 8.17
C LEU A 60 3.20 -2.42 6.85
N TRP A 61 4.19 -1.54 6.74
CA TRP A 61 4.47 -0.70 5.57
C TRP A 61 5.44 -1.34 4.58
N PHE A 62 6.12 -2.43 4.93
CA PHE A 62 6.91 -3.21 3.95
C PHE A 62 6.04 -4.02 2.98
N CYS A 63 4.81 -4.37 3.36
CA CYS A 63 3.94 -5.19 2.52
C CYS A 63 3.56 -4.50 1.19
N LEU A 64 3.76 -5.16 0.06
CA LEU A 64 3.38 -4.61 -1.25
C LEU A 64 1.89 -4.76 -1.59
N THR A 65 1.10 -5.34 -0.68
CA THR A 65 -0.31 -5.70 -0.88
C THR A 65 -0.58 -6.49 -2.18
N CYS A 66 0.41 -7.27 -2.63
CA CYS A 66 0.40 -8.05 -3.88
C CYS A 66 -0.49 -9.31 -3.85
N ASN A 67 -1.09 -9.64 -2.70
CA ASN A 67 -2.02 -10.75 -2.48
C ASN A 67 -1.45 -12.17 -2.56
N LEU A 68 -0.14 -12.36 -2.77
CA LEU A 68 0.46 -13.70 -2.85
C LEU A 68 0.26 -14.52 -1.56
N CYS A 69 0.57 -13.96 -0.39
CA CYS A 69 0.44 -14.66 0.88
C CYS A 69 -1.00 -15.13 1.17
N THR A 70 -2.00 -14.30 0.86
CA THR A 70 -3.42 -14.63 1.00
C THR A 70 -3.83 -15.73 0.03
N SER A 71 -3.49 -15.61 -1.26
CA SER A 71 -3.84 -16.62 -2.28
C SER A 71 -3.24 -18.00 -2.00
N PHE A 72 -2.05 -18.06 -1.41
CA PHE A 72 -1.37 -19.32 -1.11
C PHE A 72 -1.67 -19.87 0.29
N CYS A 73 -2.41 -19.15 1.14
CA CYS A 73 -2.69 -19.58 2.50
C CYS A 73 -3.67 -20.77 2.52
N PRO A 74 -3.27 -21.97 2.99
CA PRO A 74 -4.19 -23.11 3.05
C PRO A 74 -5.26 -22.95 4.14
N ALA A 75 -5.03 -22.11 5.14
CA ALA A 75 -5.95 -21.87 6.24
C ALA A 75 -6.92 -20.70 5.99
N GLY A 76 -6.79 -20.00 4.85
CA GLY A 76 -7.71 -18.92 4.48
C GLY A 76 -7.45 -17.56 5.13
N VAL A 77 -6.24 -17.30 5.67
CA VAL A 77 -5.87 -16.00 6.26
C VAL A 77 -5.87 -14.89 5.19
N ARG A 78 -6.66 -13.84 5.38
CA ARG A 78 -6.79 -12.70 4.46
C ARG A 78 -5.80 -11.57 4.78
N PHE A 79 -4.52 -11.92 4.92
CA PHE A 79 -3.46 -11.01 5.33
C PHE A 79 -3.33 -9.74 4.49
N ARG A 80 -3.48 -9.83 3.15
CA ARG A 80 -3.40 -8.64 2.28
C ARG A 80 -4.47 -7.61 2.62
N ASP A 81 -5.71 -8.05 2.83
CA ASP A 81 -6.84 -7.16 3.14
C ASP A 81 -6.71 -6.58 4.54
N PHE A 82 -6.25 -7.39 5.50
CA PHE A 82 -5.88 -6.93 6.84
C PHE A 82 -4.92 -5.75 6.79
N VAL A 83 -3.80 -5.89 6.05
CA VAL A 83 -2.79 -4.83 5.94
C VAL A 83 -3.36 -3.56 5.34
N GLU A 84 -4.19 -3.65 4.29
CA GLU A 84 -4.79 -2.46 3.67
C GLU A 84 -5.67 -1.67 4.62
N VAL A 85 -6.55 -2.37 5.35
CA VAL A 85 -7.45 -1.70 6.30
C VAL A 85 -6.68 -1.19 7.52
N ALA A 86 -5.70 -1.96 8.01
CA ALA A 86 -4.83 -1.52 9.10
C ALA A 86 -4.08 -0.22 8.73
N ARG A 87 -3.48 -0.14 7.53
CA ARG A 87 -2.83 1.09 7.05
C ARG A 87 -3.79 2.27 6.94
N GLN A 88 -4.99 2.06 6.40
CA GLN A 88 -6.00 3.12 6.31
C GLN A 88 -6.41 3.62 7.70
N TRP A 89 -6.53 2.72 8.67
CA TRP A 89 -6.81 3.07 10.05
C TRP A 89 -5.65 3.85 10.70
N MET A 90 -4.40 3.39 10.53
CA MET A 90 -3.19 4.08 11.00
C MET A 90 -3.09 5.52 10.44
N ILE A 91 -3.39 5.70 9.15
CA ILE A 91 -3.41 7.03 8.53
C ILE A 91 -4.48 7.92 9.19
N LYS A 92 -5.68 7.38 9.45
CA LYS A 92 -6.76 8.13 10.12
C LYS A 92 -6.42 8.49 11.56
N THR A 93 -5.60 7.70 12.24
CA THR A 93 -5.12 7.99 13.60
C THR A 93 -3.87 8.88 13.63
N GLY A 94 -3.37 9.34 12.47
CA GLY A 94 -2.27 10.29 12.35
C GLY A 94 -0.90 9.68 12.03
N ILE A 95 -0.79 8.36 11.97
CA ILE A 95 0.46 7.66 11.60
C ILE A 95 0.62 7.71 10.08
N THR A 96 1.38 8.68 9.61
CA THR A 96 1.53 9.01 8.17
C THR A 96 2.98 8.97 7.70
N GLN A 97 3.96 8.95 8.60
CA GLN A 97 5.39 9.03 8.29
C GLN A 97 5.90 7.91 7.38
N PHE A 98 5.21 6.76 7.37
CA PHE A 98 5.55 5.58 6.56
C PHE A 98 4.82 5.51 5.22
N GLY A 99 3.85 6.40 5.00
CA GLY A 99 3.11 6.51 3.74
C GLY A 99 3.71 7.56 2.80
N SER A 100 3.45 7.39 1.51
CA SER A 100 3.56 8.46 0.52
C SER A 100 2.17 8.89 0.07
N PHE A 101 2.00 10.18 -0.19
CA PHE A 101 0.71 10.80 -0.47
C PHE A 101 0.79 11.64 -1.73
N CYS A 102 -0.36 11.82 -2.39
CA CYS A 102 -0.44 12.60 -3.60
C CYS A 102 -0.22 14.09 -3.33
N ASP A 103 0.77 14.71 -3.98
CA ASP A 103 1.08 16.15 -3.88
C ASP A 103 -0.10 17.07 -4.26
N SER A 104 -1.12 16.54 -4.96
CA SER A 104 -2.25 17.33 -5.43
C SER A 104 -3.53 17.17 -4.62
N CYS A 105 -3.77 16.03 -3.97
CA CYS A 105 -5.05 15.76 -3.30
C CYS A 105 -4.90 15.03 -1.97
N GLY A 106 -3.68 14.77 -1.51
CA GLY A 106 -3.42 14.12 -0.23
C GLY A 106 -3.77 12.63 -0.18
N THR A 107 -4.34 12.04 -1.25
CA THR A 107 -4.66 10.60 -1.26
C THR A 107 -3.40 9.76 -1.08
N TYR A 108 -3.47 8.77 -0.18
CA TYR A 108 -2.43 7.76 0.00
C TYR A 108 -2.12 7.03 -1.31
N LEU A 109 -0.82 6.83 -1.59
CA LEU A 109 -0.35 6.18 -2.81
C LEU A 109 0.16 4.77 -2.54
N TYR A 110 1.26 4.68 -1.80
CA TYR A 110 1.96 3.44 -1.47
C TYR A 110 2.93 3.71 -0.32
N PRO A 111 3.50 2.66 0.32
CA PRO A 111 4.48 2.85 1.38
C PRO A 111 5.73 3.61 0.94
N ARG A 112 6.38 4.31 1.86
CA ARG A 112 7.58 5.11 1.60
C ARG A 112 8.74 4.26 1.06
N HIS A 113 8.92 3.05 1.60
CA HIS A 113 9.93 2.10 1.10
C HIS A 113 9.68 1.68 -0.34
N THR A 114 8.41 1.53 -0.75
CA THR A 114 8.05 1.27 -2.14
C THR A 114 8.40 2.46 -3.05
N LEU A 115 8.20 3.70 -2.59
CA LEU A 115 8.61 4.90 -3.33
C LEU A 115 10.12 4.92 -3.58
N GLU A 116 10.88 4.65 -2.53
CA GLU A 116 12.34 4.66 -2.56
C GLU A 116 12.86 3.62 -3.55
N TYR A 117 12.35 2.39 -3.48
CA TYR A 117 12.67 1.34 -4.45
C TYR A 117 12.33 1.76 -5.89
N MET A 118 11.14 2.30 -6.14
CA MET A 118 10.73 2.75 -7.48
C MET A 118 11.65 3.85 -8.04
N LYS A 119 12.08 4.80 -7.20
CA LYS A 119 13.00 5.87 -7.61
C LYS A 119 14.36 5.32 -8.02
N GLN A 120 14.87 4.34 -7.29
CA GLN A 120 16.15 3.69 -7.60
C GLN A 120 16.11 2.97 -8.96
N ILE A 121 15.00 2.29 -9.27
CA ILE A 121 14.84 1.54 -10.52
C ILE A 121 14.52 2.44 -11.72
N LEU A 122 13.69 3.48 -11.54
CA LEU A 122 13.17 4.29 -12.65
C LEU A 122 14.00 5.57 -12.93
N GLY A 123 14.87 5.98 -12.01
CA GLY A 123 15.67 7.21 -12.11
C GLY A 123 14.89 8.48 -11.79
N GLU A 124 15.61 9.60 -11.62
CA GLU A 124 15.08 10.87 -11.08
C GLU A 124 13.97 11.51 -11.94
N ASN A 125 13.97 11.26 -13.25
CA ASN A 125 13.01 11.86 -14.19
C ASN A 125 11.56 11.37 -14.00
N THR A 126 11.30 10.44 -13.09
CA THR A 126 9.95 9.90 -12.83
C THR A 126 9.27 10.48 -11.60
N GLU A 127 9.91 11.42 -10.91
CA GLU A 127 9.44 11.87 -9.60
C GLU A 127 8.06 12.55 -9.63
N GLU A 128 7.76 13.37 -10.64
CA GLU A 128 6.42 13.99 -10.81
C GLU A 128 5.33 12.92 -11.00
N LEU A 129 5.64 11.82 -11.69
CA LEU A 129 4.70 10.72 -11.91
C LEU A 129 4.49 9.89 -10.64
N LEU A 130 5.54 9.68 -9.86
CA LEU A 130 5.46 8.88 -8.65
C LEU A 130 4.68 9.60 -7.54
N ARG A 131 4.77 10.94 -7.46
CA ARG A 131 4.10 11.75 -6.42
C ARG A 131 2.64 12.12 -6.71
N LEU A 132 2.07 11.66 -7.82
CA LEU A 132 0.68 11.93 -8.19
C LEU A 132 -0.16 10.64 -8.27
N CYS A 133 -1.36 10.67 -7.71
CA CYS A 133 -2.30 9.54 -7.81
C CYS A 133 -2.78 9.36 -9.26
N PRO A 134 -3.29 8.17 -9.65
CA PRO A 134 -3.78 7.93 -11.02
C PRO A 134 -4.78 8.99 -11.52
N ARG A 135 -5.66 9.48 -10.62
CA ARG A 135 -6.60 10.55 -10.93
C ARG A 135 -5.88 11.87 -11.25
N CYS A 136 -5.04 12.35 -10.34
CA CYS A 136 -4.34 13.63 -10.52
C CYS A 136 -3.33 13.59 -11.67
N ARG A 137 -2.69 12.44 -11.94
CA ARG A 137 -1.84 12.25 -13.12
C ARG A 137 -2.62 12.45 -14.41
N ARG A 138 -3.80 11.84 -14.55
CA ARG A 138 -4.65 12.02 -15.74
C ARG A 138 -5.01 13.49 -15.96
N TYR A 139 -5.31 14.23 -14.90
CA TYR A 139 -5.65 15.65 -15.02
C TYR A 139 -4.44 16.55 -15.31
N LYS A 140 -3.35 16.42 -14.54
CA LYS A 140 -2.18 17.30 -14.67
C LYS A 140 -1.32 16.97 -15.90
N ILE A 141 -1.09 15.68 -16.16
CA ILE A 141 -0.18 15.21 -17.20
C ILE A 141 -0.96 14.88 -18.48
N GLY A 142 -2.13 14.25 -18.35
CA GLY A 142 -2.98 13.96 -19.52
C GLY A 142 -3.39 15.23 -20.28
N GLY A 143 -3.59 16.36 -19.59
CA GLY A 143 -3.78 17.66 -20.21
C GLY A 143 -2.57 18.12 -21.03
N LYS A 144 -1.35 18.00 -20.49
CA LYS A 144 -0.10 18.31 -21.21
C LYS A 144 0.07 17.40 -22.43
N VAL A 145 -0.12 16.09 -22.27
CA VAL A 145 -0.05 15.11 -23.37
C VAL A 145 -1.04 15.47 -24.49
N LYS A 146 -2.28 15.84 -24.15
CA LYS A 146 -3.29 16.28 -25.13
C LYS A 146 -2.82 17.46 -25.99
N THR A 147 -2.02 18.38 -25.43
CA THR A 147 -1.47 19.52 -26.20
C THR A 147 -0.29 19.13 -27.09
N LEU A 148 0.38 18.01 -26.79
CA LEU A 148 1.58 17.54 -27.48
C LEU A 148 1.28 16.44 -28.53
N LEU A 149 0.08 15.85 -28.53
CA LEU A 149 -0.27 14.78 -29.46
C LEU A 149 -0.38 15.31 -30.91
N PRO A 150 0.33 14.70 -31.87
CA PRO A 150 0.19 15.05 -33.28
C PRO A 150 -1.20 14.64 -33.78
N GLY A 151 -1.89 15.56 -34.46
CA GLY A 151 -3.17 15.27 -35.12
C GLY A 151 -4.39 15.28 -34.21
N GLY A 152 -4.76 16.45 -33.67
CA GLY A 152 -6.14 16.96 -33.55
C GLY A 152 -7.25 16.18 -32.84
N GLN A 153 -7.09 14.90 -32.48
CA GLN A 153 -8.09 14.15 -31.73
C GLN A 153 -8.11 14.63 -30.28
N LYS A 154 -8.84 15.73 -30.08
CA LYS A 154 -9.15 16.28 -28.77
C LYS A 154 -10.13 15.34 -28.08
N VAL A 155 -9.65 14.26 -27.47
CA VAL A 155 -10.45 13.46 -26.54
C VAL A 155 -10.95 14.42 -25.44
N SER A 156 -12.26 14.55 -25.27
CA SER A 156 -12.84 15.46 -24.28
C SER A 156 -12.61 14.87 -22.88
N THR A 157 -11.70 15.46 -22.12
CA THR A 157 -11.59 15.19 -20.68
C THR A 157 -12.71 15.96 -20.00
N GLN A 158 -13.84 15.29 -19.69
CA GLN A 158 -14.80 15.85 -18.75
C GLN A 158 -14.09 16.02 -17.41
N GLN A 159 -14.11 17.23 -16.86
CA GLN A 159 -13.70 17.47 -15.48
C GLN A 159 -14.76 16.82 -14.58
N VAL A 160 -14.43 15.69 -13.97
CA VAL A 160 -15.29 15.13 -12.92
C VAL A 160 -15.14 16.03 -11.70
N GLN A 161 -16.26 16.63 -11.27
CA GLN A 161 -16.29 17.53 -10.12
C GLN A 161 -15.65 16.85 -8.91
N MET A 162 -14.69 17.55 -8.28
CA MET A 162 -14.09 17.10 -7.04
C MET A 162 -15.14 17.24 -5.93
N GLY A 163 -15.74 16.13 -5.52
CA GLY A 163 -16.52 16.10 -4.29
C GLY A 163 -15.63 16.55 -3.15
N GLY A 164 -16.00 17.66 -2.51
CA GLY A 164 -15.42 18.08 -1.25
C GLY A 164 -15.82 17.08 -0.17
N ASP A 165 -14.91 16.87 0.79
CA ASP A 165 -15.16 16.08 1.97
C ASP A 165 -16.42 16.61 2.69
N GLN A 166 -17.47 15.78 2.70
CA GLN A 166 -18.58 15.85 3.67
C GLN A 166 -18.47 14.61 4.56
#